data_AF-A0A7H8GIS6-F1
#
_entry.id   AF-A0A7H8GIS6-F1
#
_cell.length_a   1.000
_cell.length_b   1.000
_cell.length_c   1.000
_cell.angle_alpha   90.00
_cell.angle_beta   90.00
_cell.angle_gamma   90.00
#
_symmetry.space_group_name_H-M   'P 1'
#
loop_
_entity.id
_entity.type
_entity.pdbx_description
1 polymer ?
#
loop_
_entity_poly.entity_id
_entity_poly.type
_entity_poly.pdbx_seq_one_letter_code
_entity_poly.pdbx_strand_id
1 'polypeptide(L)' 'MQTDELERERRRKAVAEVLGCQALEGVRPSSTHLAEMQRYADGLVSLDELLMELIESIRQRSPR' A
#
# COMPACT_ATOMS: atom_id res chain seq x y z
N MET A 1 4.48 -13.72 17.23
CA MET A 1 3.69 -14.98 17.14
C MET A 1 3.75 -15.45 15.70
N GLN A 2 3.88 -16.75 15.44
CA GLN A 2 4.14 -17.31 14.09
C GLN A 2 3.10 -16.90 13.02
N THR A 3 1.88 -16.55 13.45
CA THR A 3 0.78 -16.04 12.63
C THR A 3 1.02 -14.65 12.07
N ASP A 4 1.66 -13.75 12.83
CA ASP A 4 1.89 -12.36 12.42
C ASP A 4 2.96 -12.26 11.33
N GLU A 5 3.94 -13.16 11.38
CA GLU A 5 5.02 -13.21 10.40
C GLU A 5 4.54 -13.78 9.06
N LEU A 6 3.70 -14.83 9.09
CA LEU A 6 3.06 -15.36 7.90
C LEU A 6 2.16 -14.33 7.22
N GLU A 7 1.40 -13.57 8.00
CA GLU A 7 0.54 -12.51 7.48
C GLU A 7 1.38 -11.38 6.85
N ARG A 8 2.43 -10.90 7.51
CA ARG A 8 3.34 -9.90 6.92
C ARG A 8 3.99 -10.40 5.62
N GLU A 9 4.35 -11.68 5.55
CA GLU A 9 4.90 -12.27 4.32
C GLU A 9 3.88 -12.28 3.18
N ARG A 10 2.62 -12.60 3.46
CA ARG A 10 1.53 -12.51 2.47
C ARG A 10 1.35 -11.08 1.97
N ARG A 11 1.39 -10.10 2.88
CA ARG A 11 1.28 -8.68 2.52
C ARG A 11 2.46 -8.19 1.69
N ARG A 12 3.69 -8.58 2.03
CA ARG A 12 4.89 -8.28 1.22
C ARG A 12 4.78 -8.82 -0.20
N LYS A 13 4.30 -10.06 -0.37
CA LYS A 13 4.07 -10.64 -1.70
C LYS A 13 3.02 -9.86 -2.49
N ALA A 14 1.89 -9.53 -1.87
CA ALA A 14 0.85 -8.73 -2.51
C ALA A 14 1.37 -7.34 -2.95
N VAL A 15 2.14 -6.66 -2.10
CA VAL A 15 2.76 -5.37 -2.46
C VAL A 15 3.75 -5.53 -3.61
N ALA A 16 4.60 -6.56 -3.59
CA ALA A 16 5.55 -6.81 -4.66
C ALA A 16 4.86 -7.08 -6.01
N GLU A 17 3.74 -7.81 -6.01
CA GLU A 17 2.93 -8.06 -7.21
C GLU A 17 2.35 -6.75 -7.78
N VAL A 18 1.75 -5.91 -6.93
CA VAL A 18 1.18 -4.62 -7.35
C VAL A 18 2.25 -3.71 -7.95
N LEU A 19 3.38 -3.53 -7.25
CA LEU A 19 4.48 -2.70 -7.73
C LEU A 19 5.12 -3.27 -9.01
N GLY A 20 5.19 -4.60 -9.12
CA GLY A 20 5.65 -5.29 -10.31
C GLY A 20 4.75 -5.02 -11.52
N CYS A 21 3.43 -5.14 -11.36
CA CYS A 21 2.46 -4.80 -12.41
C CYS A 21 2.56 -3.33 -12.83
N GLN A 22 2.64 -2.40 -11.87
CA GLN A 22 2.83 -0.97 -12.16
C GLN A 22 4.10 -0.72 -12.97
N ALA A 23 5.21 -1.37 -12.60
CA ALA A 23 6.46 -1.25 -13.33
C ALA A 23 6.37 -1.78 -14.78
N LEU A 24 5.66 -2.90 -14.99
CA LEU A 24 5.40 -3.44 -16.33
C LEU A 24 4.52 -2.51 -17.18
N GLU A 25 3.61 -1.78 -16.55
CA GLU A 25 2.79 -0.74 -17.18
C GLU A 25 3.53 0.58 -17.39
N GLY A 26 4.81 0.67 -16.99
CA GLY A 26 5.60 1.89 -17.05
C GLY A 26 5.21 2.95 -16.01
N VAL A 27 4.35 2.60 -15.05
CA VAL A 27 3.95 3.45 -13.94
C VAL A 27 5.08 3.50 -12.93
N ARG A 28 5.52 4.72 -12.59
CA ARG A 28 6.44 4.95 -11.47
C ARG A 28 5.66 5.42 -10.25
N PRO A 29 5.52 4.58 -9.22
CA PRO A 29 4.85 4.98 -8.00
C PRO A 29 5.61 6.12 -7.31
N SER A 30 4.86 7.03 -6.70
CA SER A 30 5.42 8.13 -5.92
C SER A 30 6.08 7.59 -4.64
N SER A 31 7.00 8.38 -4.06
CA SER A 31 7.60 8.04 -2.77
C SER A 31 6.56 7.88 -1.65
N THR A 32 5.49 8.68 -1.69
CA THR A 32 4.35 8.56 -0.76
C THR A 32 3.65 7.21 -0.91
N HIS A 33 3.34 6.81 -2.15
CA HIS A 33 2.68 5.53 -2.40
C HIS A 33 3.55 4.33 -1.96
N LEU A 34 4.85 4.39 -2.21
CA LEU A 34 5.79 3.36 -1.75
C LEU A 34 5.83 3.25 -0.22
N ALA A 35 5.84 4.38 0.49
CA ALA A 35 5.84 4.40 1.95
C ALA A 35 4.53 3.84 2.53
N GLU A 36 3.40 4.16 1.92
CA GLU A 36 2.08 3.63 2.29
C GLU A 36 1.99 2.10 2.09
N MET A 37 2.46 1.59 0.94
CA MET A 37 2.53 0.14 0.70
C MET A 37 3.45 -0.57 1.70
N GLN A 38 4.57 0.05 2.07
CA GLN A 38 5.48 -0.50 3.07
C GLN A 38 4.84 -0.57 4.46
N ARG A 39 4.10 0.46 4.90
CA ARG A 39 3.35 0.44 6.16
C ARG A 39 2.37 -0.74 6.22
N TYR A 40 1.67 -1.01 5.11
CA TYR A 40 0.77 -2.16 5.01
C TYR A 40 1.53 -3.49 5.09
N ALA A 41 2.64 -3.62 4.34
CA ALA A 41 3.49 -4.81 4.32
C ALA A 41 4.07 -5.15 5.70
N ASP A 42 4.45 -4.14 6.48
CA ASP A 42 4.99 -4.28 7.83
C ASP A 42 3.91 -4.56 8.89
N GLY A 43 2.63 -4.46 8.50
CA GLY A 43 1.48 -4.63 9.38
C GLY A 43 1.27 -3.46 10.34
N LEU A 44 1.79 -2.28 10.00
CA LEU A 44 1.58 -1.04 10.76
C LEU A 44 0.18 -0.45 10.54
N VAL A 45 -0.44 -0.80 9.43
CA VAL A 45 -1.84 -0.49 9.10
C VAL A 45 -2.53 -1.69 8.48
N SER A 46 -3.85 -1.74 8.62
CA SER A 46 -4.74 -2.60 7.85
C SER A 46 -4.96 -2.05 6.43
N LEU A 47 -5.53 -2.89 5.56
CA LEU A 47 -5.92 -2.46 4.22
C LEU A 47 -7.04 -1.40 4.29
N ASP A 48 -7.99 -1.55 5.21
CA ASP A 48 -9.11 -0.63 5.36
C ASP A 48 -8.66 0.77 5.81
N GLU A 49 -7.72 0.83 6.76
CA GLU A 49 -7.10 2.10 7.20
C GLU A 49 -6.37 2.78 6.05
N LEU A 50 -5.57 2.01 5.29
CA LEU A 50 -4.86 2.52 4.13
C LEU A 50 -5.80 3.05 3.03
N LEU A 51 -6.89 2.33 2.75
CA LEU A 51 -7.92 2.76 1.81
C LEU A 51 -8.63 4.04 2.29
N MET A 52 -8.93 4.13 3.58
CA MET A 52 -9.55 5.32 4.17
C MET A 52 -8.63 6.55 4.06
N GLU A 53 -7.34 6.40 4.39
CA GLU A 53 -6.34 7.48 4.23
C GLU A 53 -6.26 7.96 2.76
N LEU A 54 -6.26 7.02 1.81
CA LEU A 54 -6.27 7.34 0.39
C LEU A 54 -7.53 8.12 -0.03
N ILE A 55 -8.71 7.67 0.38
CA ILE A 55 -9.98 8.35 0.09
C ILE A 55 -9.98 9.78 0.64
N GLU A 56 -9.54 9.96 1.88
CA GLU A 56 -9.43 11.29 2.49
C GLU A 56 -8.44 12.19 1.76
N SER A 57 -7.29 11.65 1.34
CA SER A 57 -6.31 12.41 0.56
C SER A 57 -6.88 12.89 -0.79
N ILE A 58 -7.69 12.07 -1.46
CA ILE A 58 -8.35 12.42 -2.72
C ILE A 58 -9.40 13.51 -2.48
N ARG A 59 -10.21 13.37 -1.42
CA ARG A 59 -11.21 14.38 -1.02
C ARG A 59 -10.60 15.75 -0.75
N GLN A 60 -9.42 15.79 -0.12
CA GLN A 60 -8.71 17.04 0.19
C GLN A 60 -8.05 17.68 -1.04
N ARG A 61 -7.69 16.89 -2.06
CA ARG A 61 -7.07 17.37 -3.29
C ARG A 61 -8.05 17.85 -4.35
N SER A 62 -9.33 17.51 -4.24
CA SER A 62 -10.35 17.94 -5.20
C SER A 62 -10.75 19.40 -4.90
N PRO A 63 -10.42 20.38 -5.77
CA PRO A 63 -10.99 21.70 -5.63
C PRO A 63 -12.49 21.61 -5.96
N ARG A 64 -13.32 22.26 -5.14
CA ARG A 64 -14.71 22.52 -5.51
C ARG A 64 -14.78 23.49 -6.68
#